data_AF-A0A536W1D6-F1
#
_entry.id   AF-A0A536W1D6-F1
#
_cell.length_a   1.000
_cell.length_b   1.000
_cell.length_c   1.000
_cell.angle_alpha   90.00
_cell.angle_beta   90.00
_cell.angle_gamma   90.00
#
_symmetry.space_group_name_H-M   'P 1'
#
loop_
_entity.id
_entity.type
_entity.pdbx_description
1 polymer ?
#
loop_
_entity_poly.entity_id
_entity_poly.type
_entity_poly.pdbx_seq_one_letter_code
_entity_poly.pdbx_strand_id
1 'polypeptide(L)'
;GVMGTLPTAPAELTREQLLSVGMAFVASPTHPLASLKGAIPARVLAQHRQLVLTDRSELSQGKDFGVFSANTWRLADLGAKHAFLRAGLGWGGMPVGVIKADLAKGSLVKIRLEDIPESMLVMAMSAVFRTDRPPGPAGRWLIERLKSKADKRMNAGL
;
A
#
# COMPACT_ATOMS: atom_id res chain seq x y z
N GLY A 1 -1.06 18.44 1.73
CA GLY A 1 -1.69 17.13 1.54
C GLY A 1 -0.87 16.04 2.19
N VAL A 2 -1.36 14.80 2.17
CA VAL A 2 -0.61 13.59 2.57
C VAL A 2 -0.41 12.72 1.34
N MET A 3 0.77 12.13 1.18
CA MET A 3 1.15 11.38 0.00
C MET A 3 1.97 10.15 0.40
N GLY A 4 1.79 9.03 -0.31
CA GLY A 4 2.64 7.86 -0.18
C GLY A 4 3.98 8.02 -0.92
N THR A 5 4.73 6.94 -1.06
CA THR A 5 6.01 6.94 -1.78
C THR A 5 5.81 7.35 -3.25
N LEU A 6 6.41 8.47 -3.66
CA LEU A 6 6.69 8.76 -5.08
C LEU A 6 8.20 8.88 -5.27
N PRO A 7 8.75 8.44 -6.41
CA PRO A 7 10.17 8.50 -6.72
C PRO A 7 10.67 9.94 -6.93
N THR A 8 9.79 10.90 -7.24
CA THR A 8 10.17 12.30 -7.42
C THR A 8 9.00 13.20 -7.06
N ALA A 9 9.22 14.15 -6.16
CA ALA A 9 8.29 15.27 -5.98
C ALA A 9 8.71 16.41 -6.92
N PRO A 10 7.77 17.17 -7.49
CA PRO A 10 8.07 18.44 -8.13
C PRO A 10 8.93 19.33 -7.20
N ALA A 11 9.90 20.06 -7.76
CA ALA A 11 10.86 20.85 -6.98
C ALA A 11 10.17 21.94 -6.12
N GLU A 12 8.97 22.34 -6.49
CA GLU A 12 8.16 23.34 -5.80
C GLU A 12 7.49 22.80 -4.53
N LEU A 13 7.61 21.50 -4.24
CA LEU A 13 6.98 20.85 -3.09
C LEU A 13 8.03 20.39 -2.07
N THR A 14 7.84 20.83 -0.83
CA THR A 14 8.55 20.30 0.33
C THR A 14 7.82 19.05 0.83
N ARG A 15 8.61 18.04 1.19
CA ARG A 15 8.14 16.78 1.78
C ARG A 15 8.65 16.62 3.19
N GLU A 16 7.75 16.17 4.06
CA GLU A 16 8.07 15.91 5.46
C GLU A 16 7.52 14.54 5.85
N GLN A 17 8.40 13.62 6.24
CA GLN A 17 8.00 12.28 6.60
C GLN A 17 7.03 12.29 7.80
N LEU A 18 5.95 11.52 7.68
CA LEU A 18 4.94 11.38 8.72
C LEU A 18 5.05 10.04 9.42
N LEU A 19 4.82 8.96 8.67
CA LEU A 19 4.66 7.63 9.21
C LEU A 19 4.90 6.58 8.14
N SER A 20 5.08 5.35 8.60
CA SER A 20 5.19 4.18 7.74
C SER A 20 3.95 3.30 7.90
N VAL A 21 3.36 2.88 6.78
CA VAL A 21 2.22 1.97 6.75
C VAL A 21 2.70 0.59 6.33
N GLY A 22 2.51 -0.41 7.19
CA GLY A 22 2.76 -1.80 6.84
C GLY A 22 1.81 -2.29 5.74
N MET A 23 2.37 -3.00 4.77
CA MET A 23 1.68 -3.57 3.63
C MET A 23 1.74 -5.10 3.69
N ALA A 24 0.76 -5.76 3.10
CA ALA A 24 0.81 -7.20 2.86
C ALA A 24 0.20 -7.53 1.50
N PHE A 25 0.77 -8.52 0.81
CA PHE A 25 0.11 -9.12 -0.36
C PHE A 25 -0.88 -10.16 0.10
N VAL A 26 -2.10 -10.07 -0.44
CA VAL A 26 -3.20 -10.94 -0.05
C VAL A 26 -4.01 -11.42 -1.23
N ALA A 27 -4.74 -12.51 -1.01
CA ALA A 27 -5.76 -13.04 -1.89
C ALA A 27 -6.92 -13.64 -1.06
N SER A 28 -8.05 -13.95 -1.70
CA SER A 28 -9.09 -14.79 -1.10
C SER A 28 -8.54 -16.19 -0.79
N PRO A 29 -9.01 -16.87 0.28
CA PRO A 29 -8.69 -18.28 0.54
C PRO A 29 -9.04 -19.22 -0.63
N THR A 30 -10.01 -18.84 -1.46
CA THR A 30 -10.44 -19.61 -2.64
C THR A 30 -9.62 -19.33 -3.89
N HIS A 31 -8.68 -18.38 -3.85
CA HIS A 31 -7.83 -18.04 -4.98
C HIS A 31 -6.68 -19.06 -5.13
N PRO A 32 -6.29 -19.49 -6.35
CA PRO A 32 -5.25 -20.52 -6.52
C PRO A 32 -3.91 -20.22 -5.81
N LEU A 33 -3.49 -18.95 -5.79
CA LEU A 33 -2.28 -18.53 -5.07
C LEU A 33 -2.35 -18.77 -3.56
N ALA A 34 -3.54 -18.83 -2.95
CA ALA A 34 -3.71 -19.11 -1.53
C ALA A 34 -3.38 -20.56 -1.17
N SER A 35 -3.45 -21.48 -2.13
CA SER A 35 -3.13 -22.90 -1.93
C SER A 35 -1.63 -23.19 -2.04
N LEU A 36 -0.84 -22.24 -2.55
CA LEU A 36 0.61 -22.39 -2.68
C LEU A 36 1.29 -22.21 -1.33
N LYS A 37 2.18 -23.14 -0.97
CA LYS A 37 2.97 -23.08 0.26
C LYS A 37 4.30 -22.38 0.00
N GLY A 38 4.71 -21.51 0.92
CA GLY A 38 6.00 -20.83 0.86
C GLY A 38 5.98 -19.54 0.04
N ALA A 39 7.17 -19.07 -0.32
CA ALA A 39 7.34 -17.88 -1.14
C ALA A 39 7.06 -18.22 -2.62
N ILE A 40 6.30 -17.37 -3.29
CA ILE A 40 5.81 -17.58 -4.65
C ILE A 40 6.69 -16.78 -5.62
N PRO A 41 7.28 -17.41 -6.64
CA PRO A 41 8.11 -16.72 -7.64
C PRO A 41 7.28 -15.79 -8.52
N ALA A 42 7.90 -14.68 -8.98
CA ALA A 42 7.28 -13.74 -9.92
C ALA A 42 6.64 -14.41 -11.14
N ARG A 43 7.29 -15.44 -11.73
CA ARG A 43 6.76 -16.17 -12.90
C ARG A 43 5.39 -16.82 -12.67
N VAL A 44 5.09 -17.24 -11.43
CA VAL A 44 3.80 -17.83 -11.05
C VAL A 44 2.80 -16.70 -10.78
N LEU A 45 3.21 -15.69 -10.03
CA LEU A 45 2.38 -14.51 -9.74
C LEU A 45 1.88 -13.82 -11.01
N ALA A 46 2.74 -13.75 -12.04
CA ALA A 46 2.42 -13.15 -13.34
C ALA A 46 1.33 -13.89 -14.14
N GLN A 47 1.04 -15.15 -13.79
CA GLN A 47 -0.05 -15.92 -14.40
C GLN A 47 -1.42 -15.57 -13.79
N HIS A 48 -1.42 -14.91 -12.64
CA HIS A 48 -2.64 -14.53 -11.94
C HIS A 48 -2.90 -13.03 -12.05
N ARG A 49 -4.20 -12.70 -12.08
CA ARG A 49 -4.66 -11.33 -12.15
C ARG A 49 -4.29 -10.55 -10.89
N GLN A 50 -3.48 -9.52 -11.07
CA GLN A 50 -3.12 -8.61 -10.00
C GLN A 50 -4.06 -7.41 -9.98
N LEU A 51 -4.57 -7.09 -8.79
CA LEU A 51 -5.37 -5.90 -8.54
C LEU A 51 -4.43 -4.77 -8.11
N VAL A 52 -4.33 -3.75 -8.97
CA VAL A 52 -3.42 -2.62 -8.80
C VAL A 52 -4.23 -1.38 -8.47
N LEU A 53 -3.88 -0.70 -7.37
CA LEU A 53 -4.47 0.60 -7.08
C LEU A 53 -3.74 1.62 -7.97
N THR A 54 -4.46 2.24 -8.89
CA THR A 54 -3.93 3.29 -9.76
C THR A 54 -4.36 4.64 -9.21
N ASP A 55 -3.39 5.50 -8.98
CA ASP A 55 -3.66 6.93 -8.78
C ASP A 55 -3.89 7.57 -10.16
N ARG A 56 -5.02 8.27 -10.32
CA ARG A 56 -5.41 8.96 -11.56
C ARG A 56 -4.78 10.35 -11.69
N SER A 57 -3.93 10.76 -10.76
CA SER A 57 -3.20 12.01 -10.88
C SER A 57 -2.17 11.96 -12.01
N GLU A 58 -1.93 13.11 -12.66
CA GLU A 58 -0.85 13.25 -13.67
C GLU A 58 0.52 12.88 -13.10
N LEU A 59 0.69 13.04 -11.79
CA LEU A 59 1.92 12.75 -11.03
C LEU A 59 2.25 11.25 -10.93
N SER A 60 1.26 10.38 -11.08
CA SER A 60 1.41 8.91 -11.05
C SER A 60 1.26 8.25 -12.42
N GLN A 61 1.05 9.02 -13.50
CA GLN A 61 0.96 8.46 -14.84
C GLN A 61 2.25 7.73 -15.23
N GLY A 62 2.08 6.48 -15.70
CA GLY A 62 3.18 5.63 -16.15
C GLY A 62 4.05 5.03 -15.05
N LYS A 63 3.71 5.20 -13.76
CA LYS A 63 4.50 4.65 -12.64
C LYS A 63 3.76 3.53 -11.93
N ASP A 64 4.17 2.30 -12.22
CA ASP A 64 3.63 1.09 -11.63
C ASP A 64 4.36 0.74 -10.33
N PHE A 65 3.70 0.96 -9.19
CA PHE A 65 4.22 0.56 -7.89
C PHE A 65 3.71 -0.82 -7.49
N GLY A 66 4.65 -1.75 -7.29
CA GLY A 66 4.34 -3.09 -6.85
C GLY A 66 3.47 -3.86 -7.84
N VAL A 67 3.75 -3.73 -9.14
CA VAL A 67 3.14 -4.53 -10.21
C VAL A 67 4.10 -5.65 -10.59
N PHE A 68 3.65 -6.89 -10.49
CA PHE A 68 4.44 -8.12 -10.70
C PHE A 68 3.81 -9.03 -11.75
N SER A 69 2.64 -8.67 -12.26
CA SER A 69 1.92 -9.40 -13.29
C SER A 69 1.63 -8.49 -14.47
N ALA A 70 1.76 -9.01 -15.68
CA ALA A 70 1.26 -8.33 -16.89
C ALA A 70 -0.28 -8.37 -16.96
N ASN A 71 -0.91 -9.34 -16.28
CA ASN A 71 -2.35 -9.45 -16.16
C ASN A 71 -2.84 -8.58 -14.98
N THR A 72 -3.12 -7.30 -15.24
CA THR A 72 -3.55 -6.36 -14.20
C THR A 72 -4.96 -5.85 -14.39
N TRP A 73 -5.70 -5.72 -13.29
CA TRP A 73 -6.88 -4.86 -13.22
C TRP A 73 -6.57 -3.64 -12.37
N ARG A 74 -6.75 -2.47 -12.98
CA ARG A 74 -6.47 -1.17 -12.35
C ARG A 74 -7.74 -0.62 -11.71
N LEU A 75 -7.65 -0.31 -10.42
CA LEU A 75 -8.74 0.20 -9.62
C LEU A 75 -8.38 1.59 -9.10
N ALA A 76 -9.35 2.50 -9.10
CA ALA A 76 -9.16 3.88 -8.61
C ALA A 76 -9.49 4.05 -7.12
N ASP A 77 -10.00 3.01 -6.48
CA ASP A 77 -10.46 3.05 -5.09
C ASP A 77 -9.95 1.82 -4.31
N LEU A 78 -9.48 2.09 -3.09
CA LEU A 78 -8.96 1.05 -2.20
C LEU A 78 -10.09 0.16 -1.64
N GLY A 79 -11.29 0.72 -1.45
CA GLY A 79 -12.47 -0.04 -1.03
C GLY A 79 -12.91 -1.06 -2.09
N ALA A 80 -12.98 -0.64 -3.35
CA ALA A 80 -13.25 -1.51 -4.49
C ALA A 80 -12.20 -2.62 -4.61
N LYS A 81 -10.91 -2.29 -4.44
CA LYS A 81 -9.83 -3.29 -4.41
C LYS A 81 -10.04 -4.31 -3.30
N HIS A 82 -10.39 -3.86 -2.10
CA HIS A 82 -10.66 -4.73 -0.97
C HIS A 82 -11.84 -5.69 -1.24
N ALA A 83 -12.94 -5.18 -1.79
CA ALA A 83 -14.10 -5.99 -2.16
C ALA A 83 -13.74 -7.04 -3.22
N PHE A 84 -12.94 -6.68 -4.23
CA PHE A 84 -12.53 -7.59 -5.30
C PHE A 84 -11.60 -8.69 -4.80
N LEU A 85 -10.68 -8.35 -3.89
CA LEU A 85 -9.81 -9.34 -3.24
C LEU A 85 -10.65 -10.37 -2.47
N ARG A 86 -11.64 -9.91 -1.69
CA ARG A 86 -12.53 -10.79 -0.93
C ARG A 86 -13.41 -11.67 -1.82
N ALA A 87 -13.81 -11.16 -2.98
CA ALA A 87 -14.55 -11.92 -3.98
C ALA A 87 -13.67 -12.91 -4.77
N GLY A 88 -12.36 -12.99 -4.49
CA GLY A 88 -11.45 -13.91 -5.17
C GLY A 88 -11.11 -13.52 -6.60
N LEU A 89 -11.35 -12.26 -6.98
CA LEU A 89 -11.10 -11.76 -8.34
C LEU A 89 -9.61 -11.50 -8.62
N GLY A 90 -8.72 -11.72 -7.66
CA GLY A 90 -7.29 -11.60 -7.89
C GLY A 90 -6.50 -11.49 -6.60
N TRP A 91 -5.28 -11.00 -6.73
CA TRP A 91 -4.35 -10.80 -5.63
C TRP A 91 -3.77 -9.39 -5.65
N GLY A 92 -3.23 -8.91 -4.53
CA GLY A 92 -2.55 -7.61 -4.51
C GLY A 92 -2.17 -7.09 -3.13
N GLY A 93 -1.38 -6.02 -3.12
CA GLY A 93 -0.92 -5.36 -1.89
C GLY A 93 -2.01 -4.52 -1.23
N MET A 94 -2.15 -4.63 0.09
CA MET A 94 -3.10 -3.86 0.91
C MET A 94 -2.42 -3.32 2.17
N PRO A 95 -2.83 -2.13 2.66
CA PRO A 95 -2.43 -1.66 3.98
C PRO A 95 -2.94 -2.62 5.07
N VAL A 96 -2.06 -3.10 5.94
CA VAL A 96 -2.39 -4.09 6.98
C VAL A 96 -3.52 -3.61 7.89
N GLY A 97 -3.57 -2.31 8.19
CA GLY A 97 -4.64 -1.73 9.00
C GLY A 97 -6.04 -1.87 8.39
N VAL A 98 -6.16 -1.91 7.06
CA VAL A 98 -7.44 -2.05 6.34
C VAL A 98 -7.92 -3.50 6.37
N ILE A 99 -7.00 -4.46 6.22
CA ILE A 99 -7.31 -5.88 6.11
C ILE A 99 -7.14 -6.68 7.41
N LYS A 100 -6.82 -6.02 8.54
CA LYS A 100 -6.55 -6.69 9.82
C LYS A 100 -7.69 -7.62 10.24
N ALA A 101 -8.93 -7.17 10.09
CA ALA A 101 -10.10 -7.96 10.43
C ALA A 101 -10.29 -9.15 9.47
N ASP A 102 -9.99 -8.97 8.18
CA ASP A 102 -10.12 -10.05 7.20
C ASP A 102 -9.08 -11.15 7.40
N LEU A 103 -7.85 -10.75 7.73
CA LEU A 103 -6.79 -11.70 8.08
C LEU A 103 -7.17 -12.51 9.34
N ALA A 104 -7.71 -11.85 10.36
CA ALA A 104 -8.14 -12.52 11.59
C ALA A 104 -9.33 -13.48 11.36
N LYS A 105 -10.24 -13.12 10.45
CA LYS A 105 -11.41 -13.94 10.08
C LYS A 105 -11.11 -14.99 9.02
N GLY A 106 -9.92 -14.95 8.41
CA GLY A 106 -9.57 -15.77 7.25
C GLY A 106 -10.37 -15.44 5.99
N SER A 107 -11.02 -14.28 5.88
CA SER A 107 -11.66 -13.83 4.63
C SER A 107 -10.67 -13.31 3.60
N LEU A 108 -9.43 -13.04 4.02
CA LEU A 108 -8.25 -12.85 3.18
C LEU A 108 -7.08 -13.60 3.80
N VAL A 109 -6.17 -14.10 2.97
CA VAL A 109 -4.93 -14.74 3.41
C VAL A 109 -3.72 -14.02 2.85
N LYS A 110 -2.63 -13.99 3.62
CA LYS A 110 -1.33 -13.48 3.15
C LYS A 110 -0.70 -14.46 2.16
N ILE A 111 -0.15 -13.93 1.08
CA ILE A 111 0.74 -14.67 0.18
C ILE A 111 2.15 -14.07 0.29
N ARG A 112 3.17 -14.93 0.19
CA ARG A 112 4.58 -14.51 0.26
C ARG A 112 5.15 -14.43 -1.14
N LEU A 113 5.85 -13.35 -1.44
CA LEU A 113 6.57 -13.18 -2.70
C LEU A 113 8.03 -13.60 -2.49
N GLU A 114 8.61 -14.35 -3.42
CA GLU A 114 10.01 -14.77 -3.33
C GLU A 114 10.97 -13.58 -3.44
N ASP A 115 10.67 -12.65 -4.35
CA ASP A 115 11.54 -11.53 -4.69
C ASP A 115 11.42 -10.34 -3.71
N ILE A 116 10.48 -10.39 -2.76
CA ILE A 116 10.23 -9.28 -1.81
C ILE A 116 10.13 -9.78 -0.38
N PRO A 117 11.12 -9.47 0.47
CA PRO A 117 11.06 -9.72 1.91
C PRO A 117 9.88 -8.98 2.57
N GLU A 118 9.23 -9.62 3.53
CA GLU A 118 8.12 -9.00 4.29
C GLU A 118 8.56 -7.69 4.99
N SER A 119 9.83 -7.57 5.38
CA SER A 119 10.39 -6.36 5.99
C SER A 119 10.42 -5.14 5.06
N MET A 120 10.40 -5.35 3.74
CA MET A 120 10.36 -4.28 2.74
C MET A 120 8.93 -3.87 2.38
N LEU A 121 7.90 -4.55 2.91
CA LEU A 121 6.50 -4.24 2.66
C LEU A 121 6.01 -3.09 3.55
N VAL A 122 6.63 -1.93 3.38
CA VAL A 122 6.30 -0.72 4.13
C VAL A 122 6.18 0.46 3.16
N MET A 123 5.08 1.20 3.26
CA MET A 123 4.86 2.42 2.50
C MET A 123 5.14 3.64 3.39
N ALA A 124 6.14 4.43 3.02
CA ALA A 124 6.41 5.70 3.68
C ALA A 124 5.35 6.74 3.27
N MET A 125 4.77 7.40 4.27
CA MET A 125 3.80 8.47 4.10
C MET A 125 4.45 9.79 4.48
N SER A 126 4.20 10.83 3.69
CA SER A 126 4.74 12.17 3.90
C SER A 126 3.64 13.22 3.83
N ALA A 127 3.78 14.29 4.60
CA ALA A 127 3.11 15.54 4.34
C ALA A 127 3.79 16.21 3.15
N VAL A 128 2.99 16.82 2.29
CA VAL A 128 3.46 17.54 1.11
C VAL A 128 2.79 18.89 1.06
N PHE A 129 3.58 19.94 0.89
CA PHE A 129 3.13 21.33 0.82
C PHE A 129 4.05 22.12 -0.09
N ARG A 130 3.55 23.26 -0.60
CA ARG A 130 4.35 24.14 -1.43
C ARG A 130 5.51 24.72 -0.62
N THR A 131 6.72 24.71 -1.19
CA THR A 131 7.92 25.23 -0.53
C THR A 131 7.79 26.73 -0.26
N ASP A 132 7.19 27.49 -1.18
CA ASP A 132 6.97 28.94 -1.02
C ASP A 132 5.76 29.30 -0.14
N ARG A 133 4.95 28.32 0.27
CA ARG A 133 3.78 28.50 1.14
C ARG A 133 3.74 27.39 2.20
N PRO A 134 4.63 27.45 3.20
CA PRO A 134 4.66 26.45 4.26
C PRO A 134 3.35 26.44 5.06
N PRO A 135 3.04 25.31 5.74
CA PRO A 135 1.84 25.21 6.56
C PRO A 135 1.85 26.25 7.69
N GLY A 136 0.75 27.01 7.80
CA GLY A 136 0.51 27.88 8.96
C GLY A 136 0.31 27.08 10.26
N PRO A 137 0.05 27.75 11.39
CA PRO A 137 0.04 27.12 12.72
C PRO A 137 -0.85 25.87 12.83
N ALA A 138 -2.06 25.91 12.27
CA ALA A 138 -2.97 24.75 12.27
C ALA A 138 -2.45 23.58 11.42
N GLY A 139 -1.86 23.87 10.25
CA GLY A 139 -1.28 22.85 9.37
C GLY A 139 -0.04 22.19 9.99
N ARG A 140 0.82 22.99 10.63
CA ARG A 140 1.97 22.50 11.40
C ARG A 140 1.53 21.60 12.55
N TRP A 141 0.55 22.07 13.34
CA TRP A 141 -0.02 21.28 14.43
C TRP A 141 -0.55 19.92 13.95
N LEU A 142 -1.25 19.88 12.81
CA LEU A 142 -1.77 18.63 12.25
C LEU A 142 -0.63 17.67 11.85
N ILE A 143 0.42 18.18 11.21
CA ILE A 143 1.60 17.37 10.81
C ILE A 143 2.24 16.72 12.04
N GLU A 144 2.52 17.50 13.08
CA GLU A 144 3.11 16.99 14.33
C GLU A 144 2.18 15.99 15.04
N ARG A 145 0.87 16.25 14.99
CA ARG A 145 -0.12 15.32 15.55
C ARG A 145 -0.14 13.98 14.81
N LEU A 146 0.02 13.98 13.49
CA LEU A 146 0.08 12.77 12.69
C LEU A 146 1.36 11.97 12.94
N LYS A 147 2.52 12.65 13.07
CA LYS A 147 3.80 12.04 13.48
C LYS A 147 3.71 11.37 14.85
N SER A 148 3.27 12.11 15.87
CA SER A 148 3.19 11.59 17.24
C SER A 148 2.25 10.38 17.43
N LYS A 149 1.19 10.27 16.62
CA LYS A 149 0.30 9.09 16.63
C LYS A 149 0.94 7.87 15.96
N ALA A 150 1.86 8.07 15.02
CA ALA A 150 2.58 7.01 14.36
C ALA A 150 3.63 6.38 15.29
N ASP A 151 4.38 7.21 16.02
CA ASP A 151 5.39 6.74 16.98
C ASP A 151 4.76 5.84 18.06
N LYS A 152 3.57 6.21 18.55
CA LYS A 152 2.83 5.39 19.52
C LYS A 152 2.37 4.04 18.97
N ARG A 153 2.11 3.92 17.66
CA ARG A 153 1.70 2.65 17.03
C ARG A 153 2.88 1.75 16.72
N MET A 154 4.05 2.31 16.43
CA MET A 154 5.30 1.57 16.25
C MET A 154 5.77 0.94 17.58
N ASN A 155 5.58 1.64 18.70
CA ASN A 155 5.98 1.15 20.04
C ASN A 155 4.98 0.19 20.69
N ALA A 156 3.75 0.07 20.17
CA ALA A 156 2.70 -0.80 20.71
C ALA A 156 2.58 -2.15 19.96
N GLY A 157 3.55 -2.47 19.10
CA GLY A 157 3.56 -3.65 18.23
C GLY A 157 4.71 -4.62 18.51
N LEU A 158 5.09 -4.79 19.78
CA LEU A 158 5.92 -5.90 20.29
C LEU A 158 5.06 -6.86 21.10
#